data_AF-A0A1G5RG35-F1
#
_entry.id   AF-A0A1G5RG35-F1
#
_cell.length_a   1.000
_cell.length_b   1.000
_cell.length_c   1.000
_cell.angle_alpha   90.00
_cell.angle_beta   90.00
_cell.angle_gamma   90.00
#
_symmetry.space_group_name_H-M   'P 1'
#
loop_
_entity.id
_entity.type
_entity.pdbx_description
1 polymer ?
#
loop_
_entity_poly.entity_id
_entity_poly.type
_entity_poly.pdbx_seq_one_letter_code
_entity_poly.pdbx_strand_id
1 'polypeptide(L)'
;MSGGILRKGSLLIPSGYTDHLYIICCDPVFYPKKTKTCFLAVNISSLKPDIPYDRTCILNCGDHPFIRHPSFVFYGRADIFGSVTVEQHMAAGDIKIHEPCGDSVFNRILSGFDISPHVTLEIRNFYKKYCIN
;
A
#
# COMPACT_ATOMS: atom_id res chain seq x y z
N MET A 1 -22.54 3.30 2.74
CA MET A 1 -21.57 2.25 3.10
C MET A 1 -20.24 2.96 3.35
N SER A 2 -19.78 3.04 4.60
CA SER A 2 -18.47 3.62 4.91
C SER A 2 -17.40 2.73 4.29
N GLY A 3 -16.76 3.18 3.21
CA GLY A 3 -15.54 2.55 2.71
C GLY A 3 -14.49 2.64 3.81
N GLY A 4 -14.18 1.52 4.44
CA GLY A 4 -13.22 1.47 5.54
C GLY A 4 -11.81 1.17 5.03
N ILE A 5 -10.86 1.20 5.96
CA ILE A 5 -9.52 0.64 5.74
C ILE A 5 -9.69 -0.88 5.71
N LEU A 6 -9.66 -1.45 4.51
CA LEU A 6 -9.91 -2.87 4.25
C LEU A 6 -8.84 -3.41 3.30
N ARG A 7 -8.50 -4.69 3.45
CA ARG A 7 -7.59 -5.40 2.56
C ARG A 7 -8.03 -5.23 1.10
N LYS A 8 -7.05 -5.03 0.19
CA LYS A 8 -7.22 -4.69 -1.24
C LYS A 8 -7.72 -3.28 -1.52
N GLY A 9 -8.22 -2.57 -0.51
CA GLY A 9 -8.60 -1.17 -0.63
C GLY A 9 -7.41 -0.28 -0.96
N SER A 10 -7.72 0.91 -1.46
CA SER A 10 -6.73 1.86 -1.94
C SER A 10 -6.94 3.23 -1.30
N LEU A 11 -5.84 3.90 -0.97
CA LEU A 11 -5.83 5.23 -0.38
C LEU A 11 -5.00 6.17 -1.25
N LEU A 12 -5.43 7.41 -1.37
CA LEU A 12 -4.62 8.52 -1.86
C LEU A 12 -4.13 9.32 -0.66
N ILE A 13 -2.83 9.30 -0.44
CA ILE A 13 -2.18 10.00 0.67
C ILE A 13 -1.33 11.14 0.08
N PRO A 14 -1.54 12.40 0.53
CA PRO A 14 -0.73 13.53 0.10
C PRO A 14 0.75 13.34 0.44
N SER A 15 1.63 13.57 -0.53
CA SER A 15 3.08 13.67 -0.30
C SER A 15 3.65 14.85 -1.08
N GLY A 16 3.93 15.94 -0.37
CA GLY A 16 4.34 17.20 -1.00
C GLY A 16 3.18 17.77 -1.83
N TYR A 17 3.41 17.97 -3.14
CA TYR A 17 2.43 18.60 -4.04
C TYR A 17 1.50 17.60 -4.76
N THR A 18 1.64 16.29 -4.51
CA THR A 18 0.84 15.26 -5.21
C THR A 18 0.33 14.20 -4.24
N ASP A 19 -0.84 13.67 -4.57
CA ASP A 19 -1.39 12.48 -3.94
C ASP A 19 -0.68 11.23 -4.49
N HIS A 20 -0.33 10.30 -3.62
CA HIS A 20 0.21 8.99 -4.00
C HIS A 20 -0.76 7.87 -3.65
N LEU A 21 -0.87 6.90 -4.56
CA LEU A 21 -1.64 5.69 -4.34
C LEU A 21 -0.92 4.76 -3.34
N TYR A 22 -1.68 4.28 -2.37
CA TYR A 22 -1.31 3.23 -1.45
C TYR A 22 -2.32 2.09 -1.55
N ILE A 23 -1.81 0.85 -1.62
CA ILE A 23 -2.66 -0.37 -1.60
C ILE A 23 -2.58 -1.01 -0.22
N ILE A 24 -3.72 -1.28 0.40
CA ILE A 24 -3.85 -1.89 1.72
C ILE A 24 -3.65 -3.41 1.61
N CYS A 25 -2.61 -3.94 2.25
CA CYS A 25 -2.19 -5.34 2.14
C CYS A 25 -2.92 -6.29 3.11
N CYS A 26 -3.49 -5.77 4.20
CA CYS A 26 -4.26 -6.55 5.16
C CYS A 26 -5.33 -5.70 5.85
N ASP A 27 -6.31 -6.36 6.44
CA ASP A 27 -7.25 -5.69 7.32
C ASP A 27 -6.52 -5.16 8.57
N PRO A 28 -7.06 -4.11 9.23
CA PRO A 28 -6.47 -3.60 10.46
C PRO A 28 -6.42 -4.67 11.57
N VAL A 29 -5.25 -4.81 12.18
CA VAL A 29 -4.97 -5.75 13.27
C VAL A 29 -4.33 -5.04 14.45
N PHE A 30 -4.56 -5.52 15.67
CA PHE A 30 -3.82 -5.00 16.81
C PHE A 30 -2.32 -5.31 16.67
N TYR A 31 -1.48 -4.27 16.67
CA TYR A 31 -0.03 -4.42 16.57
C TYR A 31 0.64 -4.11 17.91
N PRO A 32 1.08 -5.12 18.67
CA PRO A 32 1.59 -4.93 20.03
C PRO A 32 2.76 -3.94 20.13
N LYS A 33 3.66 -3.91 19.14
CA LYS A 33 4.82 -3.01 19.15
C LYS A 33 4.44 -1.53 19.13
N LYS A 34 3.29 -1.19 18.52
CA LYS A 34 2.77 0.18 18.45
C LYS A 34 1.57 0.41 19.38
N THR A 35 1.17 -0.61 20.16
CA THR A 35 0.02 -0.63 21.09
C THR A 35 -1.28 -0.07 20.50
N LYS A 36 -1.50 -0.27 19.20
CA LYS A 36 -2.66 0.23 18.47
C LYS A 36 -3.02 -0.65 17.28
N THR A 37 -4.22 -0.45 16.74
CA THR A 37 -4.69 -1.13 15.54
C THR A 37 -4.02 -0.54 14.30
N CYS A 38 -3.36 -1.40 13.53
CA CYS A 38 -2.52 -1.04 12.41
C CYS A 38 -2.80 -1.91 11.19
N PHE A 39 -2.44 -1.42 10.01
CA PHE A 39 -2.47 -2.17 8.76
C PHE A 39 -1.21 -1.88 7.95
N LEU A 40 -0.86 -2.81 7.06
CA LEU A 40 0.25 -2.63 6.12
C LEU A 40 -0.28 -2.07 4.81
N ALA A 41 0.41 -1.08 4.24
CA ALA A 41 0.15 -0.62 2.88
C ALA A 41 1.45 -0.37 2.11
N VAL A 42 1.39 -0.52 0.79
CA VAL A 42 2.50 -0.26 -0.13
C VAL A 42 2.25 0.99 -0.95
N ASN A 43 3.29 1.80 -1.11
CA ASN A 43 3.26 2.96 -1.99
C ASN A 43 3.41 2.53 -3.46
N ILE A 44 2.67 3.19 -4.34
CA ILE A 44 2.85 3.07 -5.79
C ILE A 44 3.50 4.33 -6.33
N SER A 45 4.54 4.15 -7.14
CA SER A 45 5.29 5.25 -7.76
C SER A 45 5.39 5.05 -9.27
N SER A 46 5.40 6.15 -10.01
CA SER A 46 5.51 6.13 -11.46
C SER A 46 6.92 5.75 -11.90
N LEU A 47 7.03 4.98 -12.98
CA LEU A 47 8.32 4.69 -13.60
C LEU A 47 8.88 5.95 -14.25
N LYS A 48 10.17 6.20 -14.02
CA LYS A 48 10.93 7.28 -14.66
C LYS A 48 12.17 6.65 -15.32
N PRO A 49 12.44 6.89 -16.62
CA PRO A 49 13.49 6.19 -17.36
C PRO A 49 14.87 6.18 -16.70
N ASP A 50 15.24 7.31 -16.10
CA ASP A 50 16.60 7.54 -15.57
C ASP A 50 16.72 7.34 -14.06
N ILE A 51 15.65 6.89 -13.40
CA ILE A 51 15.66 6.69 -11.94
C ILE A 51 15.59 5.19 -11.65
N PRO A 52 16.56 4.63 -10.91
CA PRO A 52 16.49 3.26 -10.44
C PRO A 52 15.18 3.00 -9.67
N TYR A 53 14.56 1.86 -9.93
CA TYR A 53 13.29 1.47 -9.33
C TYR A 53 13.28 -0.02 -9.01
N ASP A 54 12.38 -0.40 -8.10
CA ASP A 54 12.17 -1.80 -7.75
C ASP A 54 11.39 -2.51 -8.86
N ARG A 55 12.04 -3.47 -9.52
CA ARG A 55 11.47 -4.24 -10.65
C ARG A 55 10.58 -5.40 -10.20
N THR A 56 10.46 -5.64 -8.90
CA THR A 56 9.75 -6.80 -8.32
C THR A 56 8.29 -6.84 -8.75
N CYS A 57 7.60 -5.69 -8.75
CA CYS A 57 6.21 -5.60 -9.15
C CYS A 57 5.96 -4.32 -9.94
N ILE A 58 5.83 -4.47 -11.26
CA ILE A 58 5.47 -3.39 -12.20
C ILE A 58 3.96 -3.42 -12.43
N LEU A 59 3.31 -2.27 -12.35
CA LEU A 59 1.88 -2.08 -12.61
C LEU A 59 1.71 -1.28 -13.91
N ASN A 60 0.85 -1.76 -14.80
CA ASN A 60 0.55 -1.12 -16.07
C ASN A 60 -0.89 -0.60 -16.11
N CYS A 61 -1.20 0.19 -17.15
CA CYS A 61 -2.58 0.63 -17.41
C CYS A 61 -3.53 -0.57 -17.44
N GLY A 62 -4.60 -0.51 -16.67
CA GLY A 62 -5.57 -1.60 -16.51
C GLY A 62 -5.37 -2.45 -15.25
N ASP A 63 -4.19 -2.44 -14.62
CA ASP A 63 -3.98 -3.16 -13.35
C ASP A 63 -4.76 -2.51 -12.19
N HIS A 64 -4.92 -1.19 -12.22
CA HIS A 64 -5.72 -0.44 -11.23
C HIS A 64 -6.26 0.85 -11.86
N PRO A 65 -7.48 1.32 -11.52
CA PRO A 65 -8.10 2.50 -12.16
C PRO A 65 -7.29 3.81 -12.08
N PHE A 66 -6.50 3.98 -11.02
CA PHE A 66 -5.60 5.13 -10.84
C PHE A 66 -4.34 5.07 -11.73
N ILE A 67 -3.95 3.89 -12.23
CA ILE A 67 -2.71 3.71 -12.99
C ILE A 67 -2.94 4.09 -14.45
N ARG A 68 -2.34 5.22 -14.86
CA ARG A 68 -2.43 5.78 -16.23
C ARG A 68 -1.15 5.64 -17.04
N HIS A 69 -0.08 5.23 -16.40
CA HIS A 69 1.24 5.01 -17.00
C HIS A 69 1.97 3.92 -16.20
N PRO A 70 2.99 3.27 -16.81
CA PRO A 70 3.79 2.27 -16.11
C PRO A 70 4.29 2.79 -14.76
N SER A 71 4.05 1.99 -13.73
CA SER A 71 4.34 2.30 -12.33
C SER A 71 4.94 1.06 -11.66
N PHE A 72 5.46 1.22 -10.45
CA PHE A 72 6.01 0.11 -9.67
C PHE A 72 5.57 0.19 -8.21
N VAL A 73 5.52 -0.96 -7.56
CA VAL A 73 5.32 -1.04 -6.11
C VAL A 73 6.63 -0.67 -5.43
N PHE A 74 6.62 0.42 -4.67
CA PHE A 74 7.80 0.89 -3.97
C PHE A 74 7.88 0.25 -2.58
N TYR A 75 8.32 -1.01 -2.51
CA TYR A 75 8.40 -1.78 -1.27
C TYR A 75 9.28 -1.15 -0.18
N GLY A 76 10.33 -0.40 -0.57
CA GLY A 76 11.14 0.37 0.36
C GLY A 76 10.39 1.50 1.08
N ARG A 77 9.19 1.85 0.60
CA ARG A 77 8.27 2.83 1.19
C ARG A 77 6.97 2.18 1.68
N ALA A 78 6.96 0.85 1.85
CA ALA A 78 5.88 0.19 2.57
C ALA A 78 5.88 0.62 4.04
N ASP A 79 4.71 0.81 4.64
CA ASP A 79 4.60 1.27 6.03
C ASP A 79 3.40 0.64 6.76
N ILE A 80 3.54 0.57 8.09
CA ILE A 80 2.52 0.10 9.03
C ILE A 80 1.80 1.32 9.58
N PHE A 81 0.66 1.62 8.98
CA PHE A 81 -0.19 2.76 9.32
C PHE A 81 -1.04 2.47 10.55
N GLY A 82 -1.35 3.50 11.34
CA GLY A 82 -2.35 3.42 12.41
C GLY A 82 -3.75 3.66 11.84
N SER A 83 -4.65 2.70 12.01
CA SER A 83 -6.04 2.77 11.50
C SER A 83 -6.77 4.05 11.93
N VAL A 84 -6.84 4.30 13.24
CA VAL A 84 -7.52 5.47 13.83
C VAL A 84 -6.99 6.80 13.26
N THR A 85 -5.67 6.94 13.13
CA THR A 85 -5.06 8.16 12.58
C THR A 85 -5.44 8.35 11.11
N VAL A 86 -5.39 7.29 10.31
CA VAL A 86 -5.78 7.35 8.90
C VAL A 86 -7.27 7.65 8.76
N GLU A 87 -8.13 7.04 9.57
CA GLU A 87 -9.57 7.31 9.59
C GLU A 87 -9.88 8.78 9.94
N GLN A 88 -9.15 9.37 10.89
CA GLN A 88 -9.27 10.79 11.22
C GLN A 88 -8.92 11.69 10.04
N HIS A 89 -7.82 11.39 9.33
CA HIS A 89 -7.44 12.12 8.12
C HIS A 89 -8.41 11.90 6.96
N MET A 90 -9.02 10.71 6.86
CA MET A 90 -10.09 10.46 5.89
C MET A 90 -11.33 11.30 6.21
N ALA A 91 -11.72 11.38 7.48
CA ALA A 91 -12.85 12.20 7.92
C ALA A 91 -12.61 13.70 7.73
N ALA A 92 -11.35 14.15 7.87
CA ALA A 92 -10.94 15.52 7.59
C ALA A 92 -10.87 15.86 6.08
N GLY A 93 -10.85 14.84 5.21
CA GLY A 93 -10.74 15.01 3.76
C GLY A 93 -9.29 15.04 3.24
N ASP A 94 -8.29 14.83 4.10
CA ASP A 94 -6.87 14.81 3.73
C ASP A 94 -6.50 13.53 2.97
N ILE A 95 -7.08 12.39 3.36
CA ILE A 95 -6.85 11.09 2.71
C ILE A 95 -8.13 10.68 1.99
N LYS A 96 -7.99 10.33 0.71
CA LYS A 96 -9.13 9.92 -0.11
C LYS A 96 -9.11 8.41 -0.33
N ILE A 97 -10.28 7.80 -0.30
CA ILE A 97 -10.43 6.39 -0.70
C ILE A 97 -10.45 6.33 -2.22
N HIS A 98 -9.86 5.28 -2.78
CA HIS A 98 -9.89 4.96 -4.20
C HIS A 98 -10.42 3.54 -4.42
N GLU A 99 -10.79 3.20 -5.65
CA GLU A 99 -11.21 1.85 -6.01
C GLU A 99 -10.16 0.80 -5.61
N PRO A 100 -10.58 -0.43 -5.25
CA PRO A 100 -9.64 -1.51 -4.95
C PRO A 100 -8.92 -2.01 -6.21
N CYS A 101 -7.78 -2.67 -6.02
CA CYS A 101 -7.15 -3.45 -7.09
C CYS A 101 -7.81 -4.82 -7.27
N GLY A 102 -7.71 -5.39 -8.48
CA GLY A 102 -8.18 -6.75 -8.76
C GLY A 102 -7.30 -7.81 -8.10
N ASP A 103 -7.85 -9.00 -7.89
CA ASP A 103 -7.19 -10.09 -7.17
C ASP A 103 -5.85 -10.52 -7.77
N SER A 104 -5.75 -10.57 -9.11
CA SER A 104 -4.51 -10.93 -9.80
C SER A 104 -3.39 -9.93 -9.50
N VAL A 105 -3.72 -8.63 -9.52
CA VAL A 105 -2.79 -7.54 -9.22
C VAL A 105 -2.42 -7.56 -7.76
N PHE A 106 -3.40 -7.73 -6.88
CA PHE A 106 -3.17 -7.80 -5.45
C PHE A 106 -2.25 -8.96 -5.06
N ASN A 107 -2.45 -10.15 -5.64
CA ASN A 107 -1.59 -11.30 -5.38
C ASN A 107 -0.14 -11.04 -5.82
N ARG A 108 0.06 -10.40 -6.99
CA ARG A 108 1.41 -9.97 -7.46
C ARG A 108 2.06 -8.99 -6.48
N ILE A 109 1.28 -8.05 -5.92
CA ILE A 109 1.76 -7.11 -4.90
C ILE A 109 2.19 -7.85 -3.64
N LEU A 110 1.40 -8.81 -3.15
CA LEU A 110 1.74 -9.58 -1.96
C LEU A 110 3.00 -10.44 -2.17
N SER A 111 3.11 -11.14 -3.30
CA SER A 111 4.29 -11.96 -3.63
C SER A 111 5.60 -11.16 -3.63
N GLY A 112 5.55 -9.87 -3.97
CA GLY A 112 6.76 -9.05 -3.98
C GLY A 112 7.35 -8.77 -2.60
N PHE A 113 6.63 -8.98 -1.49
CA PHE A 113 7.23 -8.87 -0.14
C PHE A 113 8.30 -9.93 0.13
N ASP A 114 8.19 -11.10 -0.51
CA ASP A 114 9.16 -12.19 -0.36
C ASP A 114 10.33 -12.07 -1.36
N ILE A 115 10.16 -11.27 -2.42
CA ILE A 115 11.12 -11.15 -3.53
C ILE A 115 11.96 -9.87 -3.42
N SER A 116 11.34 -8.74 -3.10
CA SER A 116 12.02 -7.44 -3.14
C SER A 116 13.13 -7.36 -2.09
N PRO A 117 14.34 -6.91 -2.49
CA PRO A 117 15.45 -6.71 -1.56
C PRO A 117 15.27 -5.44 -0.70
N HIS A 118 14.29 -4.58 -1.02
CA HIS A 118 14.06 -3.30 -0.36
C HIS A 118 13.07 -3.39 0.81
N VAL A 119 12.43 -4.55 1.01
CA VAL A 119 11.52 -4.77 2.14
C VAL A 119 12.33 -4.84 3.43
N THR A 120 12.06 -3.92 4.36
CA THR A 120 12.72 -3.93 5.67
C THR A 120 12.32 -5.16 6.50
N LEU A 121 13.17 -5.54 7.46
CA LEU A 121 12.89 -6.69 8.33
C LEU A 121 11.59 -6.51 9.14
N GLU A 122 11.30 -5.29 9.61
CA GLU A 122 10.06 -5.01 10.33
C GLU A 122 8.83 -5.24 9.45
N ILE A 123 8.84 -4.70 8.24
CA ILE A 123 7.74 -4.84 7.28
C ILE A 123 7.56 -6.32 6.91
N ARG A 124 8.66 -7.04 6.64
CA ARG A 124 8.62 -8.47 6.31
C ARG A 124 8.00 -9.29 7.46
N ASN A 125 8.39 -9.00 8.69
CA ASN A 125 7.85 -9.68 9.87
C ASN A 125 6.38 -9.37 10.10
N PHE A 126 5.94 -8.13 9.84
CA PHE A 126 4.53 -7.77 9.90
C PHE A 126 3.73 -8.50 8.82
N TYR A 127 4.19 -8.44 7.57
CA TYR A 127 3.57 -9.12 6.42
C TYR A 127 3.36 -10.61 6.70
N LYS A 128 4.42 -11.32 7.10
CA LYS A 128 4.36 -12.76 7.38
C LYS A 128 3.45 -13.14 8.55
N LYS A 129 3.22 -12.23 9.49
CA LYS A 129 2.40 -12.52 10.67
C LYS A 129 0.93 -12.18 10.45
N TYR A 130 0.64 -11.11 9.71
CA TYR A 130 -0.69 -10.50 9.69
C TYR A 130 -1.33 -10.39 8.30
N CYS A 131 -0.60 -10.65 7.20
CA CYS A 131 -1.11 -10.43 5.84
C CYS A 131 -1.25 -11.71 5.01
N ILE A 132 -0.60 -12.81 5.40
CA ILE A 132 -0.61 -14.09 4.68
C ILE A 132 -1.58 -15.12 5.27
N ASN A 133 -2.25 -14.79 6.39
CA ASN A 133 -3.22 -15.64 7.09
C ASN A 133 -4.64 -15.20 6.77
#